data_AF-A0AA97B7J0-F1
#
_entry.id   AF-A0AA97B7J0-F1
#
_cell.length_a   1.000
_cell.length_b   1.000
_cell.length_c   1.000
_cell.angle_alpha   90.00
_cell.angle_beta   90.00
_cell.angle_gamma   90.00
#
_symmetry.space_group_name_H-M   'P 1'
#
loop_
_entity.id
_entity.type
_entity.pdbx_description
1 polymer ?
#
loop_
_entity_poly.entity_id
_entity_poly.type
_entity_poly.pdbx_seq_one_letter_code
_entity_poly.pdbx_strand_id
1 'polypeptide(L)'
;MPRTYTAQAGDCVSSIAHAHNLSPQRVWEAPENESLRRERTSPHVLKPGDTVTLPDKEIRQVPCATGRTHTFRLKGIPERFRLRLHEDGAPRTKVPYRLVIGDVTHEGETNAQGLIECGIPPGAREATLEVGGEEYTLSLGTLQPVSTEEGLRARLVNLGFLEDESSEEDALSEAVARFQAEYGLMPSGTVDEQTLHKLREAHGA
;
A
#
# COMPACT_ATOMS: atom_id res chain seq x y z
N MET A 1 -15.24 26.08 -4.09
CA MET A 1 -13.90 26.62 -3.78
C MET A 1 -13.01 25.45 -3.38
N PRO A 2 -11.85 25.28 -4.04
CA PRO A 2 -10.91 24.23 -3.71
C PRO A 2 -10.54 24.31 -2.23
N ARG A 3 -10.51 23.16 -1.56
CA ARG A 3 -10.21 23.04 -0.14
C ARG A 3 -8.83 22.44 0.02
N THR A 4 -8.02 22.97 0.92
CA THR A 4 -6.72 22.40 1.25
C THR A 4 -6.84 21.43 2.43
N TYR A 5 -6.12 20.32 2.33
CA TYR A 5 -5.98 19.31 3.38
C TYR A 5 -4.49 19.12 3.69
N THR A 6 -4.13 19.06 4.98
CA THR A 6 -2.76 18.80 5.42
C THR A 6 -2.62 17.32 5.76
N ALA A 7 -1.77 16.60 5.03
CA ALA A 7 -1.55 15.17 5.20
C ALA A 7 -1.10 14.84 6.62
N GLN A 8 -1.71 13.82 7.22
CA GLN A 8 -1.31 13.27 8.52
C GLN A 8 -0.46 12.00 8.33
N ALA A 9 0.08 11.47 9.44
CA ALA A 9 0.78 10.18 9.40
C ALA A 9 -0.14 9.07 8.89
N GLY A 10 0.32 8.33 7.88
CA GLY A 10 -0.47 7.27 7.23
C GLY A 10 -1.53 7.77 6.25
N ASP A 11 -1.52 9.04 5.86
CA ASP A 11 -2.35 9.52 4.74
C ASP A 11 -1.66 9.29 3.39
N CYS A 12 -2.48 9.00 2.39
CA CYS A 12 -2.09 9.00 0.99
C CYS A 12 -3.12 9.79 0.17
N VAL A 13 -2.80 10.11 -1.08
CA VAL A 13 -3.73 10.86 -1.94
C VAL A 13 -5.04 10.10 -2.11
N SER A 14 -4.98 8.77 -2.14
CA SER A 14 -6.16 7.92 -2.26
C SER A 14 -7.06 7.95 -1.03
N SER A 15 -6.50 7.87 0.18
CA SER A 15 -7.27 7.93 1.43
C SER A 15 -7.93 9.30 1.59
N ILE A 16 -7.19 10.38 1.32
CA ILE A 16 -7.69 11.76 1.39
C ILE A 16 -8.79 11.96 0.34
N ALA A 17 -8.55 11.58 -0.93
CA ALA A 17 -9.54 11.74 -1.98
C ALA A 17 -10.82 10.96 -1.66
N HIS A 18 -10.69 9.74 -1.13
CA HIS A 18 -11.83 8.94 -0.72
C HIS A 18 -12.65 9.60 0.40
N ALA A 19 -11.99 10.06 1.47
CA ALA A 19 -12.65 10.77 2.59
C ALA A 19 -13.44 12.01 2.10
N HIS A 20 -12.96 12.65 1.05
CA HIS A 20 -13.60 13.82 0.45
C HIS A 20 -14.53 13.52 -0.74
N ASN A 21 -14.76 12.25 -1.07
CA ASN A 21 -15.55 11.78 -2.21
C ASN A 21 -15.07 12.37 -3.56
N LEU A 22 -13.76 12.32 -3.76
CA LEU A 22 -13.07 12.72 -4.98
C LEU A 22 -12.31 11.54 -5.56
N SER A 23 -11.98 11.63 -6.84
CA SER A 23 -11.09 10.66 -7.49
C SER A 23 -9.64 10.92 -7.05
N PRO A 24 -8.90 9.90 -6.55
CA PRO A 24 -7.47 10.02 -6.25
C PRO A 24 -6.67 10.59 -7.42
N GLN A 25 -6.95 10.12 -8.64
CA GLN A 25 -6.29 10.61 -9.85
C GLN A 25 -6.60 12.09 -10.10
N ARG A 26 -7.86 12.50 -9.94
CA ARG A 26 -8.26 13.91 -10.10
C ARG A 26 -7.60 14.81 -9.05
N VAL A 27 -7.43 14.32 -7.82
CA VAL A 27 -6.70 15.05 -6.77
C VAL A 27 -5.23 15.13 -7.13
N TRP A 28 -4.58 14.02 -7.47
CA TRP A 28 -3.16 13.98 -7.81
C TRP A 28 -2.82 14.86 -9.01
N GLU A 29 -3.58 14.74 -10.09
CA GLU A 29 -3.35 15.44 -11.36
C GLU A 29 -3.85 16.89 -11.36
N ALA A 30 -4.45 17.36 -10.26
CA ALA A 30 -4.91 18.74 -10.13
C ALA A 30 -3.74 19.72 -10.39
N PRO A 31 -3.97 20.80 -11.16
CA PRO A 31 -2.95 21.84 -11.40
C PRO A 31 -2.38 22.41 -10.09
N GLU A 32 -3.22 22.54 -9.07
CA GLU A 32 -2.85 23.09 -7.75
C GLU A 32 -1.92 22.16 -6.95
N ASN A 33 -1.81 20.88 -7.33
CA ASN A 33 -0.94 19.89 -6.69
C ASN A 33 0.36 19.63 -7.49
N GLU A 34 0.69 20.47 -8.47
CA GLU A 34 1.92 20.30 -9.27
C GLU A 34 3.19 20.32 -8.41
N SER A 35 3.28 21.20 -7.41
CA SER A 35 4.42 21.25 -6.48
C SER A 35 4.57 19.95 -5.68
N LEU A 36 3.46 19.44 -5.13
CA LEU A 36 3.43 18.16 -4.41
C LEU A 36 3.91 17.01 -5.29
N ARG A 37 3.48 16.96 -6.56
CA ARG A 37 3.91 15.94 -7.53
C ARG A 37 5.38 16.03 -7.92
N ARG A 38 6.01 17.20 -7.82
CA ARG A 38 7.45 17.35 -8.03
C ARG A 38 8.26 16.83 -6.84
N GLU A 39 7.71 16.95 -5.64
CA GLU A 39 8.37 16.50 -4.40
C GLU A 39 8.13 15.01 -4.10
N ARG A 40 6.97 14.47 -4.50
CA ARG A 40 6.56 13.08 -4.25
C ARG A 40 6.44 12.32 -5.56
N THR A 41 7.19 11.24 -5.70
CA THR A 41 7.19 10.41 -6.92
C THR A 41 5.98 9.50 -7.04
N SER A 42 5.23 9.28 -5.94
CA SER A 42 4.06 8.39 -5.90
C SER A 42 2.90 9.02 -5.11
N PRO A 43 1.64 8.90 -5.58
CA PRO A 43 0.46 9.36 -4.85
C PRO A 43 0.16 8.56 -3.59
N HIS A 44 0.80 7.39 -3.41
CA HIS A 44 0.57 6.50 -2.28
C HIS A 44 1.40 6.86 -1.05
N VAL A 45 2.33 7.82 -1.17
CA VAL A 45 3.30 8.14 -0.11
C VAL A 45 3.33 9.66 0.07
N LEU A 46 2.61 10.14 1.08
CA LEU A 46 2.66 11.53 1.52
C LEU A 46 3.45 11.64 2.82
N LYS A 47 4.16 12.75 3.01
CA LYS A 47 4.79 13.08 4.28
C LYS A 47 3.77 13.85 5.15
N PRO A 48 3.72 13.61 6.46
CA PRO A 48 2.98 14.47 7.37
C PRO A 48 3.34 15.95 7.17
N GLY A 49 2.33 16.79 6.99
CA GLY A 49 2.50 18.22 6.68
C GLY A 49 2.42 18.57 5.19
N ASP A 50 2.49 17.60 4.27
CA ASP A 50 2.26 17.86 2.85
C ASP A 50 0.86 18.45 2.63
N THR A 51 0.76 19.50 1.81
CA THR A 51 -0.52 20.14 1.52
C THR A 51 -1.11 19.59 0.23
N VAL A 52 -2.30 18.98 0.32
CA VAL A 52 -3.06 18.44 -0.80
C VAL A 52 -4.26 19.35 -1.07
N THR A 53 -4.32 19.93 -2.26
CA THR A 53 -5.47 20.72 -2.72
C THR A 53 -6.53 19.81 -3.31
N LEU A 54 -7.76 19.93 -2.81
CA LEU A 54 -8.93 19.17 -3.24
C LEU A 54 -9.74 20.00 -4.23
N PRO A 55 -9.84 19.58 -5.52
CA PRO A 55 -10.60 20.29 -6.51
C PRO A 55 -12.10 20.26 -6.20
N ASP A 56 -12.82 21.25 -6.74
CA ASP A 56 -14.28 21.31 -6.57
C ASP A 56 -14.98 20.09 -7.19
N LYS A 57 -16.05 19.66 -6.52
CA LYS A 57 -16.92 18.58 -7.02
C LYS A 57 -17.74 19.10 -8.19
N GLU A 58 -17.58 18.49 -9.35
CA GLU A 58 -18.46 18.74 -10.48
C GLU A 58 -19.77 17.96 -10.33
N ILE A 59 -20.89 18.66 -10.47
CA ILE A 59 -22.20 18.03 -10.51
C ILE A 59 -22.36 17.38 -11.88
N ARG A 60 -22.36 16.05 -11.92
CA ARG A 60 -22.69 15.29 -13.12
C ARG A 60 -24.21 15.11 -13.22
N GLN A 61 -24.80 15.63 -14.28
CA GLN A 61 -26.20 15.35 -14.63
C GLN A 61 -26.26 14.13 -15.54
N VAL A 62 -27.20 13.21 -15.27
CA VAL A 62 -27.44 12.02 -16.09
C VAL A 62 -28.91 11.99 -16.48
N PRO A 63 -29.26 12.12 -17.78
CA PRO A 63 -30.65 12.05 -18.21
C PRO A 63 -31.21 10.65 -17.95
N CYS A 64 -32.38 10.58 -17.31
CA CYS A 64 -33.03 9.33 -16.92
C CYS A 64 -34.49 9.31 -17.39
N ALA A 65 -34.96 8.14 -17.83
CA ALA A 65 -36.36 7.98 -18.24
C ALA A 65 -37.31 8.06 -17.03
N THR A 66 -38.41 8.79 -17.17
CA THR A 66 -39.47 8.87 -16.15
C THR A 66 -40.22 7.54 -16.02
N GLY A 67 -40.70 7.21 -14.83
CA GLY A 67 -41.45 5.96 -14.56
C GLY A 67 -40.61 4.69 -14.41
N ARG A 68 -39.28 4.80 -14.38
CA ARG A 68 -38.37 3.67 -14.12
C ARG A 68 -37.49 3.94 -12.91
N THR A 69 -37.14 2.88 -12.20
CA THR A 69 -36.09 2.92 -11.17
C THR A 69 -34.71 2.87 -11.83
N HIS A 70 -33.85 3.82 -11.49
CA HIS A 70 -32.46 3.89 -11.97
C HIS A 70 -31.51 3.67 -10.81
N THR A 71 -30.56 2.77 -10.97
CA THR A 71 -29.53 2.49 -9.97
C THR A 71 -28.24 3.22 -10.37
N PHE A 72 -27.79 4.14 -9.52
CA PHE A 72 -26.49 4.79 -9.66
C PHE A 72 -25.50 4.10 -8.72
N ARG A 73 -24.35 3.68 -9.26
CA ARG A 73 -23.24 3.15 -8.47
C ARG A 73 -22.11 4.17 -8.50
N LEU A 74 -21.63 4.57 -7.33
CA LEU A 74 -20.39 5.31 -7.24
C LEU A 74 -19.28 4.42 -7.81
N LYS A 75 -18.63 4.85 -8.89
CA LYS A 75 -17.37 4.23 -9.32
C LYS A 75 -16.29 4.66 -8.34
N GLY A 76 -16.18 3.98 -7.20
CA GLY A 76 -14.95 4.03 -6.42
C GLY A 76 -13.81 3.53 -7.32
N ILE A 77 -12.68 4.24 -7.35
CA ILE A 77 -11.44 3.66 -7.88
C ILE A 77 -10.95 2.75 -6.76
N PRO A 78 -11.08 1.41 -6.87
CA PRO A 78 -10.51 0.54 -5.85
C PRO A 78 -9.00 0.75 -5.80
N GLU A 79 -8.43 0.81 -4.60
CA GLU A 79 -6.98 0.72 -4.46
C GLU A 79 -6.53 -0.71 -4.79
N ARG A 80 -5.27 -0.85 -5.23
CA ARG A 80 -4.73 -2.15 -5.59
C ARG A 80 -3.99 -2.75 -4.40
N PHE A 81 -4.48 -3.87 -3.90
CA PHE A 81 -3.75 -4.72 -2.98
C PHE A 81 -2.89 -5.70 -3.75
N ARG A 82 -1.63 -5.83 -3.32
CA ARG A 82 -0.65 -6.78 -3.86
C ARG A 82 0.13 -7.39 -2.71
N LEU A 83 0.07 -8.70 -2.57
CA LEU A 83 0.86 -9.45 -1.60
C LEU A 83 1.47 -10.67 -2.28
N ARG A 84 2.80 -10.82 -2.16
CA ARG A 84 3.50 -12.01 -2.64
C ARG A 84 3.90 -12.88 -1.45
N LEU A 85 3.39 -14.10 -1.43
CA LEU A 85 3.66 -15.09 -0.40
C LEU A 85 4.86 -15.94 -0.81
N HIS A 86 5.82 -16.07 0.09
CA HIS A 86 6.97 -16.97 -0.06
C HIS A 86 7.03 -17.97 1.09
N GLU A 87 7.62 -19.13 0.83
CA GLU A 87 7.96 -20.19 1.78
C GLU A 87 9.36 -20.65 1.39
N ASP A 88 10.31 -20.59 2.33
CA ASP A 88 11.72 -20.93 2.11
C ASP A 88 12.34 -20.26 0.86
N GLY A 89 12.03 -18.98 0.64
CA GLY A 89 12.52 -18.20 -0.50
C GLY A 89 11.83 -18.51 -1.84
N ALA A 90 10.92 -19.48 -1.89
CA ALA A 90 10.15 -19.83 -3.09
C ALA A 90 8.71 -19.28 -3.01
N PRO A 91 8.11 -18.84 -4.14
CA PRO A 91 6.73 -18.36 -4.14
C PRO A 91 5.75 -19.49 -3.78
N ARG A 92 4.81 -19.22 -2.87
CA ARG A 92 3.72 -20.15 -2.51
C ARG A 92 2.64 -20.13 -3.58
N THR A 93 2.70 -21.04 -4.56
CA THR A 93 1.77 -21.08 -5.70
C THR A 93 0.57 -22.00 -5.47
N LYS A 94 -0.59 -21.66 -6.06
CA LYS A 94 -1.84 -22.45 -5.99
C LYS A 94 -2.32 -22.75 -4.56
N VAL A 95 -2.04 -21.83 -3.64
CA VAL A 95 -2.51 -21.95 -2.26
C VAL A 95 -3.85 -21.22 -2.15
N PRO A 96 -4.92 -21.89 -1.69
CA PRO A 96 -6.20 -21.24 -1.47
C PRO A 96 -6.06 -20.16 -0.39
N TYR A 97 -6.66 -19.02 -0.64
CA TYR A 97 -6.68 -17.90 0.29
C TYR A 97 -8.09 -17.32 0.45
N ARG A 98 -8.30 -16.71 1.61
CA ARG A 98 -9.46 -15.88 1.92
C ARG A 98 -8.97 -14.59 2.58
N LEU A 99 -9.18 -13.48 1.89
CA LEU A 99 -8.80 -12.13 2.32
C LEU A 99 -10.06 -11.35 2.70
N VAL A 100 -10.17 -10.97 3.96
CA VAL A 100 -11.30 -10.21 4.52
C VAL A 100 -10.88 -8.79 4.83
N ILE A 101 -11.61 -7.82 4.27
CA ILE A 101 -11.37 -6.39 4.44
C ILE A 101 -12.70 -5.72 4.76
N GLY A 102 -12.98 -5.53 6.05
CA GLY A 102 -14.31 -5.12 6.51
C GLY A 102 -15.38 -6.10 6.01
N ASP A 103 -16.38 -5.59 5.28
CA ASP A 103 -17.47 -6.41 4.71
C ASP A 103 -17.11 -7.06 3.35
N VAL A 104 -15.92 -6.78 2.81
CA VAL A 104 -15.48 -7.32 1.52
C VAL A 104 -14.64 -8.57 1.76
N THR A 105 -15.02 -9.67 1.10
CA THR A 105 -14.24 -10.92 1.11
C THR A 105 -13.76 -11.23 -0.31
N HIS A 106 -12.48 -11.53 -0.45
CA HIS A 106 -11.87 -12.04 -1.67
C HIS A 106 -11.38 -13.47 -1.42
N GLU A 107 -11.75 -14.38 -2.31
CA GLU A 107 -11.33 -15.78 -2.26
C GLU A 107 -10.71 -16.17 -3.60
N GLY A 108 -9.71 -17.04 -3.55
CA GLY A 108 -9.04 -17.53 -4.73
C GLY A 108 -7.83 -18.38 -4.39
N GLU A 109 -6.94 -18.53 -5.37
CA GLU A 109 -5.66 -19.20 -5.20
C GLU A 109 -4.53 -18.23 -5.59
N THR A 110 -3.38 -18.38 -4.93
CA THR A 110 -2.17 -17.65 -5.32
C THR A 110 -1.72 -18.07 -6.72
N ASN A 111 -1.21 -17.13 -7.51
CA ASN A 111 -0.78 -17.43 -8.88
C ASN A 111 0.61 -18.12 -8.92
N ALA A 112 1.16 -18.30 -10.14
CA ALA A 112 2.48 -18.92 -10.35
C ALA A 112 3.66 -18.15 -9.71
N GLN A 113 3.44 -16.91 -9.28
CA GLN A 113 4.41 -16.07 -8.58
C GLN A 113 4.09 -15.95 -7.08
N GLY A 114 3.12 -16.72 -6.56
CA GLY A 114 2.66 -16.60 -5.18
C GLY A 114 1.96 -15.28 -4.86
N LEU A 115 1.47 -14.57 -5.89
CA LEU A 115 0.89 -13.24 -5.77
C LEU A 115 -0.64 -13.31 -5.60
N ILE A 116 -1.14 -12.54 -4.65
CA ILE A 116 -2.54 -12.14 -4.49
C ILE A 116 -2.65 -10.70 -4.99
N GLU A 117 -3.55 -10.46 -5.95
CA GLU A 117 -3.85 -9.13 -6.48
C GLU A 117 -5.35 -8.91 -6.54
N CYS A 118 -5.85 -7.89 -5.84
CA CYS A 118 -7.27 -7.54 -5.84
C CYS A 118 -7.50 -6.04 -5.61
N GLY A 119 -8.70 -5.58 -5.94
CA GLY A 119 -9.13 -4.22 -5.65
C GLY A 119 -9.69 -4.13 -4.24
N ILE A 120 -9.20 -3.19 -3.44
CA ILE A 120 -9.62 -2.96 -2.06
C ILE A 120 -10.23 -1.57 -1.88
N PRO A 121 -11.07 -1.35 -0.86
CA PRO A 121 -11.54 -0.02 -0.53
C PRO A 121 -10.35 0.92 -0.20
N PRO A 122 -10.27 2.13 -0.78
CA PRO A 122 -9.18 3.10 -0.53
C PRO A 122 -9.09 3.62 0.93
N GLY A 123 -10.07 3.31 1.77
CA GLY A 123 -10.05 3.60 3.21
C GLY A 123 -9.73 2.39 4.09
N ALA A 124 -9.43 1.23 3.50
CA ALA A 124 -9.12 0.03 4.25
C ALA A 124 -7.81 0.22 5.05
N ARG A 125 -7.87 -0.05 6.35
CA ARG A 125 -6.73 0.07 7.27
C ARG A 125 -6.21 -1.28 7.76
N GLU A 126 -7.04 -2.30 7.73
CA GLU A 126 -6.74 -3.64 8.22
C GLU A 126 -7.35 -4.69 7.28
N ALA A 127 -6.71 -5.86 7.22
CA ALA A 127 -7.23 -7.04 6.54
C ALA A 127 -6.83 -8.31 7.28
N THR A 128 -7.68 -9.33 7.26
CA THR A 128 -7.33 -10.68 7.71
C THR A 128 -7.12 -11.55 6.48
N LEU A 129 -5.95 -12.18 6.39
CA LEU A 129 -5.62 -13.14 5.34
C LEU A 129 -5.53 -14.54 5.95
N GLU A 130 -6.43 -15.41 5.54
CA GLU A 130 -6.30 -16.85 5.76
C GLU A 130 -5.68 -17.46 4.50
N VAL A 131 -4.54 -18.15 4.62
CA VAL A 131 -3.88 -18.81 3.47
C VAL A 131 -3.19 -20.08 3.91
N GLY A 132 -3.47 -21.20 3.23
CA GLY A 132 -2.81 -22.48 3.53
C GLY A 132 -3.01 -23.01 4.95
N GLY A 133 -4.04 -22.54 5.68
CA GLY A 133 -4.30 -22.89 7.08
C GLY A 133 -3.64 -21.95 8.10
N GLU A 134 -2.98 -20.90 7.66
CA GLU A 134 -2.39 -19.84 8.49
C GLU A 134 -3.27 -18.58 8.42
N GLU A 135 -3.26 -17.78 9.48
CA GLU A 135 -4.01 -16.53 9.57
C GLU A 135 -3.06 -15.36 9.87
N TYR A 136 -3.19 -14.29 9.09
CA TYR A 136 -2.38 -13.08 9.21
C TYR A 136 -3.26 -11.84 9.32
N THR A 137 -2.92 -10.95 10.24
CA THR A 137 -3.49 -9.59 10.32
C THR A 137 -2.56 -8.62 9.58
N LEU A 138 -3.09 -7.94 8.57
CA LEU A 138 -2.35 -7.04 7.69
C LEU A 138 -2.75 -5.59 7.97
N SER A 139 -1.77 -4.73 8.26
CA SER A 139 -1.96 -3.29 8.34
C SER A 139 -1.84 -2.66 6.94
N LEU A 140 -2.90 -2.00 6.48
CA LEU A 140 -3.01 -1.41 5.15
C LEU A 140 -2.80 0.12 5.20
N GLY A 141 -2.05 0.64 4.24
CA GLY A 141 -1.85 2.09 4.05
C GLY A 141 -0.97 2.76 5.11
N THR A 142 -0.25 2.00 5.93
CA THR A 142 0.65 2.52 6.98
C THR A 142 2.13 2.45 6.61
N LEU A 143 2.48 1.74 5.52
CA LEU A 143 3.86 1.48 5.14
C LEU A 143 4.60 2.76 4.74
N GLN A 144 5.55 3.17 5.57
CA GLN A 144 6.40 4.34 5.32
C GLN A 144 7.37 4.14 4.14
N PRO A 145 7.94 5.21 3.57
CA PRO A 145 8.96 5.09 2.53
C PRO A 145 10.13 4.21 2.99
N VAL A 146 10.64 3.34 2.12
CA VAL A 146 11.78 2.44 2.46
C VAL A 146 13.06 3.17 2.87
N SER A 147 13.19 4.45 2.50
CA SER A 147 14.31 5.30 2.90
C SER A 147 14.21 5.81 4.35
N THR A 148 13.09 5.53 5.03
CA THR A 148 12.91 5.81 6.46
C THR A 148 13.18 4.52 7.25
N GLU A 149 13.65 4.65 8.48
CA GLU A 149 13.92 3.50 9.34
C GLU A 149 12.65 2.67 9.59
N GLU A 150 11.52 3.32 9.87
CA GLU A 150 10.20 2.68 10.01
C GLU A 150 9.83 1.87 8.75
N GLY A 151 9.98 2.47 7.57
CA GLY A 151 9.68 1.80 6.31
C GLY A 151 10.63 0.65 5.99
N LEU A 152 11.88 0.71 6.44
CA LEU A 152 12.85 -0.36 6.29
C LEU A 152 12.55 -1.53 7.23
N ARG A 153 12.33 -1.25 8.53
CA ARG A 153 11.95 -2.23 9.55
C ARG A 153 10.69 -2.99 9.14
N ALA A 154 9.62 -2.28 8.77
CA ALA A 154 8.38 -2.89 8.31
C ALA A 154 8.58 -3.85 7.12
N ARG A 155 9.48 -3.52 6.17
CA ARG A 155 9.78 -4.40 5.02
C ARG A 155 10.59 -5.62 5.42
N LEU A 156 11.56 -5.47 6.33
CA LEU A 156 12.34 -6.59 6.86
C LEU A 156 11.47 -7.55 7.66
N VAL A 157 10.51 -7.04 8.45
CA VAL A 157 9.50 -7.85 9.14
C VAL A 157 8.64 -8.62 8.15
N ASN A 158 8.08 -7.93 7.15
CA ASN A 158 7.26 -8.55 6.11
C ASN A 158 7.99 -9.65 5.32
N LEU A 159 9.32 -9.55 5.19
CA LEU A 159 10.16 -10.54 4.51
C LEU A 159 10.72 -11.62 5.46
N GLY A 160 10.43 -11.56 6.76
CA GLY A 160 10.88 -12.53 7.75
C GLY A 160 12.35 -12.39 8.19
N PHE A 161 13.00 -11.26 7.93
CA PHE A 161 14.37 -10.98 8.37
C PHE A 161 14.43 -10.38 9.77
N LEU A 162 13.39 -9.63 10.16
CA LEU A 162 13.26 -9.00 11.48
C LEU A 162 12.00 -9.54 12.16
N GLU A 163 12.04 -9.73 13.48
CA GLU A 163 10.90 -10.28 14.24
C GLU A 163 9.75 -9.28 14.33
N ASP A 164 10.07 -8.04 14.71
CA ASP A 164 9.09 -6.97 14.87
C ASP A 164 9.72 -5.58 14.63
N GLU A 165 8.88 -4.57 14.42
CA GLU A 165 9.36 -3.21 14.13
C GLU A 165 10.04 -2.52 15.33
N SER A 166 9.79 -2.98 16.55
CA SER A 166 10.38 -2.48 17.81
C SER A 166 11.67 -3.21 18.23
N SER A 167 12.12 -4.19 17.46
CA SER A 167 13.39 -4.91 17.67
C SER A 167 14.57 -3.94 17.81
N GLU A 168 15.54 -4.29 18.65
CA GLU A 168 16.69 -3.43 18.95
C GLU A 168 17.60 -3.16 17.72
N GLU A 169 18.45 -2.14 17.81
CA GLU A 169 19.34 -1.72 16.71
C GLU A 169 20.32 -2.81 16.26
N ASP A 170 20.79 -3.63 17.19
CA ASP A 170 21.66 -4.77 16.89
C ASP A 170 20.91 -5.84 16.08
N ALA A 171 19.66 -6.12 16.45
CA ALA A 171 18.79 -7.03 15.70
C ALA A 171 18.46 -6.48 14.31
N LEU A 172 18.28 -5.16 14.18
CA LEU A 172 18.12 -4.51 12.87
C LEU A 172 19.36 -4.71 11.99
N SER A 173 20.55 -4.46 12.54
CA SER A 173 21.81 -4.61 11.80
C SER A 173 22.04 -6.06 11.36
N GLU A 174 21.71 -7.04 12.22
CA GLU A 174 21.77 -8.46 11.88
C GLU A 174 20.75 -8.85 10.80
N ALA A 175 19.51 -8.34 10.89
CA ALA A 175 18.48 -8.56 9.88
C ALA A 175 18.90 -8.00 8.51
N VAL A 176 19.53 -6.81 8.48
CA VAL A 176 20.08 -6.20 7.27
C VAL A 176 21.21 -7.07 6.71
N ALA A 177 22.14 -7.55 7.54
CA ALA A 177 23.23 -8.41 7.09
C ALA A 177 22.73 -9.74 6.52
N ARG A 178 21.72 -10.36 7.15
CA ARG A 178 21.05 -11.57 6.66
C ARG A 178 20.36 -11.33 5.32
N PHE A 179 19.63 -10.21 5.19
CA PHE A 179 18.99 -9.81 3.93
C PHE A 179 20.05 -9.62 2.82
N GLN A 180 21.13 -8.90 3.11
CA GLN A 180 22.22 -8.68 2.17
C GLN A 180 22.83 -10.01 1.72
N ALA A 181 23.12 -10.94 2.64
CA ALA A 181 23.67 -12.25 2.31
C ALA A 181 22.73 -13.08 1.42
N GLU A 182 21.43 -13.13 1.76
CA GLU A 182 20.42 -13.88 1.00
C GLU A 182 20.31 -13.40 -0.45
N TYR A 183 20.40 -12.08 -0.67
CA TYR A 183 20.29 -11.48 -1.99
C TYR A 183 21.64 -11.22 -2.67
N GLY A 184 22.75 -11.78 -2.15
CA GLY A 184 24.07 -11.72 -2.78
C GLY A 184 24.76 -10.35 -2.73
N LEU A 185 24.39 -9.50 -1.78
CA LEU A 185 25.07 -8.24 -1.45
C LEU A 185 26.18 -8.46 -0.42
N MET A 186 27.03 -7.45 -0.22
CA MET A 186 28.00 -7.47 0.89
C MET A 186 27.24 -7.38 2.23
N PRO A 187 27.37 -8.37 3.14
CA PRO A 187 26.64 -8.39 4.40
C PRO A 187 27.30 -7.47 5.44
N SER A 188 27.22 -6.15 5.23
CA SER A 188 27.77 -5.15 6.13
C SER A 188 26.90 -4.88 7.36
N GLY A 189 25.61 -5.22 7.31
CA GLY A 189 24.61 -4.83 8.31
C GLY A 189 24.23 -3.34 8.24
N THR A 190 24.82 -2.60 7.31
CA THR A 190 24.54 -1.17 7.09
C THR A 190 23.68 -0.98 5.86
N VAL A 191 22.71 -0.07 5.94
CA VAL A 191 21.78 0.20 4.85
C VAL A 191 22.41 1.18 3.86
N ASP A 192 22.72 0.68 2.67
CA ASP A 192 23.18 1.48 1.53
C ASP A 192 22.13 1.54 0.39
N GLU A 193 22.42 2.30 -0.65
CA GLU A 193 21.50 2.45 -1.80
C GLU A 193 21.21 1.11 -2.50
N GLN A 194 22.18 0.19 -2.54
CA GLN A 194 22.00 -1.14 -3.13
C GLN A 194 21.05 -1.99 -2.30
N THR A 195 21.20 -1.97 -0.97
CA THR A 195 20.31 -2.63 -0.02
C THR A 195 18.89 -2.08 -0.13
N LEU A 196 18.72 -0.75 -0.17
CA LEU A 196 17.40 -0.13 -0.35
C LEU A 196 16.76 -0.50 -1.68
N HIS A 197 17.53 -0.51 -2.77
CA HIS A 197 17.03 -0.91 -4.08
C HIS A 197 16.58 -2.37 -4.07
N LYS A 198 17.40 -3.27 -3.52
CA LYS A 198 17.07 -4.69 -3.44
C LYS A 198 15.87 -4.97 -2.53
N LEU A 199 15.75 -4.23 -1.43
CA LEU A 199 14.64 -4.35 -0.50
C LEU A 199 13.31 -3.94 -1.15
N ARG A 200 13.32 -2.90 -2.00
CA ARG A 200 12.17 -2.54 -2.85
C ARG A 200 11.79 -3.66 -3.81
N GLU A 201 12.77 -4.20 -4.54
CA GLU A 201 12.52 -5.31 -5.48
C GLU A 201 11.98 -6.56 -4.80
N ALA A 202 12.58 -6.95 -3.67
CA ALA A 202 12.20 -8.13 -2.90
C ALA A 202 10.80 -8.02 -2.31
N HIS A 203 10.47 -6.86 -1.73
CA HIS A 203 9.16 -6.57 -1.15
C HIS A 203 8.08 -6.33 -2.24
N GLY A 204 8.48 -5.84 -3.41
CA GLY A 204 7.60 -5.57 -4.55
C GLY A 204 6.98 -4.18 -4.56
N ALA A 205 7.63 -3.19 -3.94
CA ALA A 205 7.16 -1.81 -3.74
C ALA A 205 8.04 -0.76 -4.43
#